data_AF-A0A0C3FUG4-F1
#
_entry.id   AF-A0A0C3FUG4-F1
#
_cell.length_a   1.000
_cell.length_b   1.000
_cell.length_c   1.000
_cell.angle_alpha   90.00
_cell.angle_beta   90.00
_cell.angle_gamma   90.00
#
_symmetry.space_group_name_H-M   'P 1'
#
loop_
_entity.id
_entity.type
_entity.pdbx_description
1 polymer ?
#
loop_
_entity_poly.entity_id
_entity_poly.type
_entity_poly.pdbx_seq_one_letter_code
_entity_poly.pdbx_strand_id
1 'polypeptide(L)'
;IKFFPRYDSPYTVIDVHPENSNYTLELPNSPNIFPTFHSSELKPHFTNDCSLFPSHEMAKPQPVITNQGIKEYLVQDIIDSC
;
A
#
# COMPACT_ATOMS: atom_id res chain seq x y z
N ILE A 1 -20.76 14.38 4.74
CA ILE A 1 -19.44 14.03 5.29
C ILE A 1 -18.64 13.41 4.16
N LYS A 2 -17.41 13.88 3.91
CA LYS A 2 -16.57 13.38 2.81
C LYS A 2 -15.63 12.32 3.37
N PHE A 3 -15.76 11.08 2.90
CA PHE A 3 -14.91 9.96 3.31
C PHE A 3 -13.61 10.03 2.51
N PHE A 4 -12.62 10.72 3.07
CA PHE A 4 -11.27 10.68 2.54
C PHE A 4 -10.41 9.73 3.36
N PRO A 5 -9.47 9.01 2.71
CA PRO A 5 -8.46 8.28 3.43
C PRO A 5 -7.68 9.25 4.32
N ARG A 6 -7.51 8.89 5.59
CA ARG A 6 -6.80 9.71 6.58
C ARG A 6 -5.27 9.52 6.50
N TYR A 7 -4.84 8.37 6.03
CA TYR A 7 -3.43 8.00 5.90
C TYR A 7 -3.16 7.60 4.47
N ASP A 8 -2.02 8.03 3.96
CA ASP A 8 -1.48 7.54 2.69
C ASP A 8 -0.76 6.21 2.93
N SER A 9 -0.61 5.43 1.86
CA SER A 9 -0.06 4.08 1.77
C SER A 9 0.95 3.65 2.86
N PRO A 10 1.08 2.35 3.15
CA PRO A 10 2.16 1.89 4.00
C PRO A 10 3.53 2.25 3.39
N TYR A 11 4.38 2.86 4.20
CA TYR A 11 5.77 3.19 3.85
C TYR A 11 6.73 2.44 4.78
N THR A 12 7.89 2.09 4.24
CA THR A 12 8.97 1.44 5.00
C THR A 12 9.72 2.50 5.82
N VAL A 13 10.00 2.21 7.08
CA VAL A 13 10.88 3.02 7.92
C VAL A 13 12.33 2.68 7.57
N ILE A 14 13.12 3.68 7.16
CA ILE A 14 14.53 3.52 6.79
C ILE A 14 15.49 4.04 7.86
N ASP A 15 15.03 4.91 8.76
CA ASP A 15 15.82 5.42 9.87
C ASP A 15 14.94 5.83 11.06
N VAL A 16 15.50 5.77 12.27
CA VAL A 16 14.76 5.96 13.53
C VAL A 16 15.55 6.85 14.49
N HIS A 17 14.85 7.84 15.04
CA HIS A 17 15.36 8.82 16.00
C HIS A 17 14.48 8.82 17.27
N PRO A 18 14.59 7.80 18.14
CA PRO A 18 13.69 7.62 19.29
C PRO A 18 13.75 8.78 20.28
N GLU A 19 14.91 9.42 20.41
CA GLU A 19 15.17 10.54 21.31
C GLU A 19 14.24 11.72 21.05
N ASN A 20 13.82 11.90 19.79
CA ASN A 20 12.88 12.93 19.36
C ASN A 20 11.57 12.34 18.85
N SER A 21 11.36 11.03 18.97
CA SER A 21 10.20 10.31 18.45
C SER A 21 9.97 10.53 16.94
N ASN A 22 11.05 10.63 16.17
CA ASN A 22 11.02 10.87 14.72
C ASN A 22 11.43 9.62 13.93
N TYR A 23 10.83 9.45 12.75
CA TYR A 23 11.06 8.31 11.86
C TYR A 23 11.21 8.81 10.43
N THR A 24 12.18 8.28 9.71
CA THR A 24 12.38 8.58 8.28
C THR A 24 11.81 7.45 7.43
N LEU A 25 10.99 7.81 6.45
CA LEU A 25 10.30 6.88 5.56
C LEU A 25 10.93 6.82 4.17
N GLU A 26 10.82 5.66 3.53
CA GLU A 26 11.09 5.52 2.09
C GLU A 26 9.90 6.03 1.28
N LEU A 27 10.07 7.16 0.57
CA LEU A 27 9.01 7.81 -0.21
C LEU A 27 9.32 7.83 -1.72
N PRO A 28 9.37 6.68 -2.41
CA PRO A 28 9.82 6.61 -3.81
C PRO A 28 8.91 7.41 -4.76
N ASN A 29 7.62 7.53 -4.40
CA ASN A 29 6.61 8.23 -5.20
C ASN A 29 6.48 9.72 -4.85
N SER A 30 7.26 10.23 -3.89
CA SER A 30 7.12 11.61 -3.38
C SER A 30 8.46 12.24 -3.04
N PRO A 31 9.36 12.41 -4.04
CA PRO A 31 10.73 12.87 -3.82
C PRO A 31 10.85 14.30 -3.28
N ASN A 32 9.77 15.09 -3.37
CA ASN A 32 9.75 16.49 -2.92
C ASN A 32 9.29 16.66 -1.46
N ILE A 33 8.96 15.56 -0.76
CA ILE A 33 8.50 15.59 0.62
C ILE A 33 9.70 15.31 1.54
N PHE A 34 9.81 16.06 2.64
CA PHE A 34 10.77 15.74 3.68
C PHE A 34 10.37 14.43 4.36
N PRO A 35 11.20 13.36 4.30
CA PRO A 35 10.76 12.02 4.63
C PRO A 35 10.71 11.71 6.13
N THR A 36 11.13 12.64 6.99
CA THR A 36 11.16 12.43 8.44
C THR A 36 9.94 13.05 9.11
N PHE A 37 9.21 12.23 9.84
CA PHE A 37 7.96 12.60 10.50
C PHE A 37 8.01 12.28 11.99
N HIS A 38 7.27 13.05 12.79
CA HIS A 38 7.06 12.72 14.19
C HIS A 38 6.07 11.57 14.33
N SER A 39 6.25 10.73 15.35
CA SER A 39 5.41 9.56 15.64
C SER A 39 3.91 9.85 15.68
N SER A 40 3.50 11.06 16.07
CA SER A 40 2.09 11.49 16.11
C SER A 40 1.42 11.60 14.74
N GLU A 41 2.21 11.72 13.67
CA GLU A 41 1.73 11.81 12.28
C GLU A 41 1.67 10.43 11.62
N LEU A 42 2.27 9.43 12.25
CA LEU A 42 2.37 8.07 11.73
C LEU A 42 1.35 7.15 12.39
N LYS A 43 1.02 6.07 11.67
CA LYS A 43 0.23 4.98 12.21
C LYS A 43 0.85 3.66 11.77
N PRO A 44 1.10 2.71 12.69
CA PRO A 44 1.57 1.38 12.31
C PRO A 44 0.58 0.73 11.34
N HIS A 45 1.11 0.23 10.23
CA HIS A 45 0.34 -0.55 9.28
C HIS A 45 0.27 -2.00 9.76
N PHE A 46 -0.95 -2.54 9.81
CA PHE A 46 -1.20 -3.95 10.05
C PHE A 46 -1.90 -4.51 8.82
N THR A 47 -1.35 -5.56 8.23
CA THR A 47 -1.98 -6.28 7.12
C THR A 47 -3.34 -6.83 7.56
N ASN A 48 -4.30 -6.84 6.63
CA ASN A 48 -5.61 -7.39 6.89
C ASN A 48 -5.51 -8.90 7.13
N ASP A 49 -6.11 -9.38 8.23
CA ASP A 49 -6.30 -10.81 8.46
C ASP A 49 -7.56 -11.26 7.71
N CYS A 50 -7.36 -11.91 6.55
CA CYS A 50 -8.47 -12.37 5.71
C CYS A 50 -9.32 -13.46 6.37
N SER A 51 -8.82 -14.16 7.39
CA SER A 51 -9.61 -15.16 8.11
C SER A 51 -10.68 -14.52 9.00
N LEU A 52 -10.38 -13.35 9.56
CA LEU A 52 -11.27 -12.60 10.44
C LEU A 52 -12.11 -11.58 9.69
N PHE A 53 -11.55 -10.96 8.63
CA PHE A 53 -12.19 -9.89 7.87
C PHE A 53 -12.11 -10.13 6.36
N PRO A 54 -12.79 -11.16 5.83
CA PRO A 54 -12.78 -11.47 4.40
C PRO A 54 -13.39 -10.36 3.54
N SER A 55 -14.26 -9.52 4.11
CA SER A 55 -14.88 -8.38 3.42
C SER A 55 -13.96 -7.15 3.27
N HIS A 56 -12.80 -7.13 3.92
CA HIS A 56 -11.82 -6.04 3.79
C HIS A 56 -10.83 -6.25 2.65
N GLU A 57 -10.85 -7.42 2.00
CA GLU A 57 -10.10 -7.66 0.78
C GLU A 57 -10.85 -7.05 -0.41
N MET A 58 -10.16 -6.27 -1.23
CA MET A 58 -10.75 -5.80 -2.48
C MET A 58 -11.03 -7.02 -3.36
N ALA A 59 -12.26 -7.12 -3.87
CA ALA A 59 -12.59 -8.15 -4.85
C ALA A 59 -11.59 -8.07 -6.01
N LYS A 60 -10.94 -9.20 -6.32
CA LYS A 60 -10.03 -9.27 -7.47
C LYS A 60 -10.80 -8.83 -8.71
N PRO A 61 -10.23 -7.93 -9.53
CA PRO A 61 -10.92 -7.45 -10.72
C PRO A 61 -11.31 -8.65 -11.60
N GLN A 62 -12.55 -8.63 -12.08
CA GLN A 62 -12.99 -9.63 -13.04
C GLN A 62 -12.19 -9.47 -14.34
N PRO A 63 -12.04 -10.54 -15.13
CA PRO A 63 -11.31 -10.47 -16.39
C PRO A 63 -11.94 -9.43 -17.32
N VAL A 64 -11.10 -8.62 -17.98
CA VAL A 64 -11.58 -7.67 -18.98
C VAL A 64 -11.86 -8.45 -20.26
N ILE A 65 -13.07 -8.32 -20.81
CA ILE A 65 -13.42 -8.89 -22.11
C ILE A 65 -13.03 -7.86 -23.17
N THR A 66 -12.08 -8.20 -24.04
CA THR A 66 -11.70 -7.32 -25.16
C THR A 66 -12.77 -7.32 -26.23
N ASN A 67 -12.72 -6.34 -27.14
CA ASN A 67 -13.63 -6.26 -28.30
C ASN A 67 -13.56 -7.50 -29.23
N GLN A 68 -12.54 -8.35 -29.06
CA GLN A 68 -12.35 -9.60 -29.79
C GLN A 68 -12.89 -10.83 -29.01
N GLY A 69 -13.50 -10.62 -27.84
CA GLY A 69 -14.03 -11.70 -26.99
C GLY A 69 -12.97 -12.43 -26.15
N ILE A 70 -11.73 -11.93 -26.11
CA ILE A 70 -10.64 -12.52 -25.33
C ILE A 70 -10.73 -12.04 -23.89
N LYS A 71 -10.57 -12.95 -22.92
CA LYS A 71 -10.47 -12.63 -21.49
C LYS A 71 -9.04 -12.24 -21.14
N GLU A 72 -8.82 -11.01 -20.73
CA GLU A 72 -7.57 -10.52 -20.18
C GLU A 72 -7.62 -10.54 -18.64
N TYR A 73 -6.57 -11.06 -18.01
CA TYR A 73 -6.42 -11.15 -16.56
C TYR A 73 -5.28 -10.25 -16.11
N LEU A 74 -5.38 -9.71 -14.90
CA LEU A 74 -4.30 -8.93 -14.30
C LEU A 74 -3.16 -9.89 -13.91
N VAL A 75 -1.96 -9.67 -14.43
CA VAL A 75 -0.79 -10.51 -14.12
C VAL A 75 -0.37 -10.25 -12.68
N GLN A 76 -0.38 -11.31 -11.86
CA GLN A 76 -0.03 -11.22 -10.44
C GLN A 76 1.49 -11.18 -10.25
N ASP A 77 2.21 -12.12 -10.86
CA ASP A 77 3.67 -12.26 -10.77
C ASP A 77 4.20 -12.85 -12.08
N ILE A 78 5.43 -12.47 -12.46
CA ILE A 78 6.18 -13.10 -13.56
C ILE A 78 7.17 -14.08 -12.93
N ILE A 79 6.94 -15.37 -13.12
CA ILE A 79 7.88 -16.42 -12.73
C ILE A 79 8.86 -16.66 -13.88
N ASP A 80 10.08 -16.17 -13.72
CA ASP A 80 11.20 -16.54 -14.59
C ASP A 80 11.38 -18.07 -14.47
N SER A 81 11.10 -18.78 -15.55
CA SER A 81 11.31 -20.21 -15.63
C SER A 81 12.77 -20.46 -16.04
N CYS A 82 13.55 -21.14 -15.19
CA CYS A 82 14.86 -21.68 -15.56
C CYS A 82 14.72 -22.85 -16.55
#